data_AF-A0A7Y2C191-F1
#
_entry.id   AF-A0A7Y2C191-F1
#
_cell.length_a   1.000
_cell.length_b   1.000
_cell.length_c   1.000
_cell.angle_alpha   90.00
_cell.angle_beta   90.00
_cell.angle_gamma   90.00
#
_symmetry.space_group_name_H-M   'P 1'
#
loop_
_entity.id
_entity.type
_entity.pdbx_description
1 polymer ?
#
loop_
_entity_poly.entity_id
_entity_poly.type
_entity_poly.pdbx_seq_one_letter_code
_entity_poly.pdbx_strand_id
1 'polypeptide(L)'
;MREILILLSFCCFVFFPACDKDCDVNPDPVCLETPPTNEACLAFFTSWFYDQDNDECYEEGYSGCSQRGFATLEECQNCLCN
;
A
#
# COMPACT_ATOMS: atom_id res chain seq x y z
N MET A 1 22.11 -40.60 -6.35
CA MET A 1 22.79 -39.30 -6.57
C MET A 1 22.18 -38.50 -7.71
N ARG A 2 21.85 -39.10 -8.87
CA ARG A 2 21.15 -38.43 -9.99
C ARG A 2 19.72 -37.98 -9.64
N GLU A 3 19.00 -38.80 -8.88
CA GLU A 3 17.63 -38.50 -8.43
C GLU A 3 17.55 -37.34 -7.41
N ILE A 4 18.61 -37.15 -6.60
CA ILE A 4 18.70 -36.04 -5.63
C ILE A 4 18.94 -34.70 -6.37
N LEU A 5 19.66 -34.74 -7.49
CA LEU A 5 19.95 -33.56 -8.32
C LEU A 5 18.69 -33.04 -9.04
N ILE A 6 17.77 -33.93 -9.40
CA ILE A 6 16.48 -33.59 -10.04
C ILE A 6 15.52 -32.94 -9.03
N LEU A 7 15.50 -33.43 -7.79
CA LEU A 7 14.69 -32.86 -6.71
C LEU A 7 15.17 -31.45 -6.31
N LEU A 8 16.48 -31.19 -6.32
CA LEU A 8 17.05 -29.86 -6.09
C LEU A 8 16.76 -28.88 -7.24
N SER A 9 16.70 -29.38 -8.49
CA SER A 9 16.39 -28.56 -9.67
C SER A 9 14.90 -28.20 -9.79
N PHE A 10 14.00 -29.05 -9.29
CA PHE A 10 12.56 -28.80 -9.34
C PHE A 10 12.13 -27.73 -8.34
N CYS A 11 12.82 -27.60 -7.19
CA CYS A 11 12.56 -26.56 -6.20
C CYS A 11 12.72 -25.12 -6.74
N CYS A 12 13.52 -24.88 -7.77
CA CYS A 12 13.70 -23.52 -8.30
C CYS A 12 12.58 -23.04 -9.23
N PHE A 13 11.76 -23.94 -9.79
CA PHE A 13 10.69 -23.58 -10.73
C PHE A 13 9.31 -23.44 -10.06
N VAL A 14 9.12 -23.97 -8.85
CA VAL A 14 7.83 -23.91 -8.14
C VAL A 14 7.78 -22.89 -7.00
N PHE A 15 8.92 -22.29 -6.63
CA PHE A 15 9.03 -21.45 -5.41
C PHE A 15 9.13 -19.95 -5.62
N PHE A 16 9.14 -19.48 -6.88
CA PHE A 16 8.86 -18.09 -7.17
C PHE A 16 7.45 -18.02 -7.72
N PRO A 17 6.41 -17.85 -6.89
CA PRO A 17 5.21 -17.20 -7.40
C PRO A 17 5.67 -15.85 -7.97
N ALA A 18 5.67 -15.74 -9.30
CA ALA A 18 5.69 -14.43 -9.94
C ALA A 18 4.45 -13.71 -9.45
N CYS A 19 4.62 -12.77 -8.53
CA CYS A 19 3.54 -11.95 -8.03
C CYS A 19 3.32 -10.82 -9.04
N ASP A 20 2.69 -11.16 -10.17
CA ASP A 20 2.13 -10.16 -11.07
C ASP A 20 0.80 -9.71 -10.44
N LYS A 21 0.88 -8.70 -9.57
CA LYS A 21 -0.33 -7.99 -9.16
C LYS A 21 -0.75 -7.13 -10.35
N ASP A 22 -1.95 -7.36 -10.89
CA ASP A 22 -2.54 -6.51 -11.92
C ASP A 22 -2.95 -5.23 -11.20
N CYS A 23 -2.17 -4.16 -11.36
CA CYS A 23 -2.42 -2.89 -10.67
C CYS A 23 -3.29 -2.03 -11.60
N ASP A 24 -4.46 -1.58 -11.13
CA ASP A 24 -5.27 -0.62 -11.87
C ASP A 24 -4.43 0.65 -12.09
N VAL A 25 -4.33 1.05 -13.35
CA VAL A 25 -3.59 2.25 -13.76
C VAL A 25 -4.33 3.52 -13.30
N ASN A 26 -5.53 3.38 -12.73
CA ASN A 26 -6.35 4.45 -12.21
C ASN A 26 -6.74 4.23 -10.73
N PRO A 27 -5.80 4.48 -9.78
CA PRO A 27 -6.08 4.31 -8.37
C PRO A 27 -7.23 5.22 -7.89
N ASP A 28 -7.93 4.78 -6.84
CA ASP A 28 -8.91 5.63 -6.15
C ASP A 28 -8.26 6.97 -5.78
N PRO A 29 -8.88 8.13 -6.06
CA PRO A 29 -8.32 9.44 -5.70
C PRO A 29 -7.88 9.56 -4.25
N VAL A 30 -8.50 8.83 -3.31
CA VAL A 30 -8.12 8.85 -1.89
C VAL A 30 -6.72 8.25 -1.68
N CYS A 31 -6.29 7.30 -2.51
CA CYS A 31 -4.93 6.74 -2.50
C CYS A 31 -3.84 7.76 -2.90
N LEU A 32 -4.24 8.91 -3.45
CA LEU A 32 -3.34 9.99 -3.83
C LEU A 32 -3.35 11.14 -2.80
N GLU A 33 -4.18 11.05 -1.75
CA GLU A 33 -4.24 12.09 -0.73
C GLU A 33 -3.01 12.07 0.17
N THR A 34 -2.59 13.25 0.59
CA THR A 34 -1.55 13.47 1.60
C THR A 34 -2.09 14.34 2.73
N PRO A 35 -1.47 14.32 3.92
CA PRO A 35 -1.81 15.25 4.98
C PRO A 35 -1.79 16.70 4.48
N PRO A 36 -2.85 17.50 4.74
CA PRO A 36 -2.89 18.89 4.34
C PRO A 36 -1.84 19.71 5.09
N THR A 37 -1.04 20.46 4.36
CA THR A 37 0.03 21.33 4.92
C THR A 37 -0.27 22.82 4.75
N ASN A 38 -1.31 23.16 3.99
CA ASN A 38 -1.64 24.51 3.56
C ASN A 38 -3.03 24.99 3.99
N GLU A 39 -3.57 24.43 5.07
CA GLU A 39 -4.85 24.83 5.66
C GLU A 39 -4.64 25.54 7.01
N ALA A 40 -5.45 26.56 7.30
CA ALA A 40 -5.36 27.34 8.54
C ALA A 40 -6.34 26.87 9.65
N CYS A 41 -7.02 25.75 9.43
CA CYS A 41 -7.93 25.16 10.40
C CYS A 41 -7.14 24.40 11.49
N LEU A 42 -7.67 24.39 12.72
CA LEU A 42 -6.99 23.80 13.89
C LEU A 42 -7.65 22.51 14.39
N ALA A 43 -8.56 21.92 13.61
CA ALA A 43 -9.10 20.61 13.95
C ALA A 43 -8.03 19.55 13.75
N PHE A 44 -7.84 18.69 14.74
CA PHE A 44 -6.86 17.60 14.70
C PHE A 44 -7.53 16.31 14.23
N PHE A 45 -6.91 15.65 13.26
CA PHE A 45 -7.34 14.38 12.71
C PHE A 45 -6.19 13.39 12.76
N THR A 46 -6.53 12.10 12.82
CA THR A 46 -5.60 10.99 12.63
C THR A 46 -6.20 10.09 11.56
N SER A 47 -5.43 9.82 10.52
CA SER A 47 -5.85 8.99 9.39
C SER A 47 -4.70 8.17 8.85
N TRP A 48 -5.04 7.15 8.07
CA TRP A 48 -4.10 6.38 7.27
C TRP A 48 -3.92 6.99 5.88
N PHE A 49 -2.69 7.09 5.41
CA PHE A 49 -2.33 7.55 4.08
C PHE A 49 -1.48 6.49 3.38
N TYR A 50 -1.61 6.41 2.05
CA TYR A 50 -0.84 5.49 1.23
C TYR A 50 0.42 6.18 0.70
N ASP A 51 1.58 5.61 1.00
CA ASP A 51 2.86 6.00 0.44
C ASP A 51 3.13 5.19 -0.84
N GLN A 52 3.02 5.85 -1.99
CA GLN A 52 3.25 5.25 -3.30
C GLN A 52 4.71 4.91 -3.58
N ASP A 53 5.65 5.54 -2.88
CA ASP A 53 7.08 5.29 -3.09
C ASP A 53 7.52 4.02 -2.36
N ASN A 54 6.88 3.70 -1.24
CA ASN A 54 7.22 2.56 -0.38
C ASN A 54 6.19 1.42 -0.42
N ASP A 55 5.08 1.59 -1.17
CA ASP A 55 3.94 0.67 -1.21
C ASP A 55 3.43 0.31 0.18
N GLU A 56 3.30 1.30 1.05
CA GLU A 56 2.92 1.09 2.44
C GLU A 56 1.89 2.11 2.95
N CYS A 57 1.08 1.69 3.92
CA CYS A 57 0.17 2.56 4.61
C CYS A 57 0.77 3.01 5.93
N TYR A 58 0.69 4.30 6.21
CA TYR A 58 1.16 4.89 7.46
C TYR A 58 0.07 5.74 8.11
N GLU A 59 0.05 5.76 9.44
CA GLU A 59 -0.87 6.60 10.22
C GLU A 59 -0.18 7.93 10.56
N GLU A 60 -0.86 9.04 10.31
CA GLU A 60 -0.35 10.36 10.65
C GLU A 60 -1.43 11.25 11.29
N GLY A 61 -1.02 12.02 12.30
CA GLY A 61 -1.83 13.08 12.88
C GLY A 61 -1.57 14.42 12.23
N TYR A 62 -2.61 15.14 11.82
CA TYR A 62 -2.50 16.41 11.12
C TYR A 62 -3.60 17.39 11.54
N SER A 63 -3.35 18.68 11.29
CA SER A 63 -4.38 19.72 11.42
C SER A 63 -5.04 19.97 10.06
N GLY A 64 -6.34 20.21 10.03
CA GLY A 64 -7.04 20.47 8.77
C GLY A 64 -8.46 20.99 8.95
N CYS A 65 -9.11 21.31 7.84
CA CYS A 65 -10.49 21.75 7.80
C CYS A 65 -11.47 20.57 7.67
N SER A 66 -10.98 19.43 7.16
CA SER A 66 -11.74 18.19 7.01
C SER A 66 -10.81 16.98 7.16
N GLN A 67 -11.37 15.83 7.50
CA GLN A 67 -10.63 14.58 7.48
C GLN A 67 -10.25 14.21 6.04
N ARG A 68 -9.01 13.77 5.87
CA ARG A 68 -8.38 13.23 4.66
C ARG A 68 -7.85 11.83 4.94
N GLY A 69 -7.57 11.06 3.89
CA GLY A 69 -7.10 9.68 4.01
C GLY A 69 -8.17 8.74 4.56
N PHE A 70 -7.73 7.55 4.97
CA PHE A 70 -8.60 6.44 5.39
C PHE A 70 -8.76 6.38 6.91
N ALA A 71 -9.89 5.83 7.35
CA ALA A 71 -10.16 5.63 8.78
C ALA A 71 -9.43 4.38 9.32
N THR A 72 -9.12 3.42 8.46
CA THR A 72 -8.50 2.15 8.86
C THR A 72 -7.33 1.78 7.95
N LEU A 73 -6.40 0.99 8.50
CA LEU A 73 -5.29 0.41 7.76
C LEU A 73 -5.77 -0.48 6.61
N GLU A 74 -6.82 -1.28 6.83
CA GLU A 74 -7.36 -2.21 5.82
C GLU A 74 -7.89 -1.47 4.59
N GLU A 75 -8.63 -0.36 4.79
CA GLU A 75 -9.09 0.49 3.69
C GLU A 75 -7.93 1.10 2.92
N CYS A 76 -6.87 1.53 3.61
CA CYS A 76 -5.69 2.08 2.96
C CYS A 76 -4.92 1.01 2.16
N GLN A 77 -4.79 -0.21 2.69
CA GLN A 77 -4.02 -1.29 2.05
C GLN A 77 -4.63 -1.75 0.72
N ASN A 78 -5.92 -1.45 0.50
CA ASN A 78 -6.57 -1.60 -0.80
C ASN A 78 -5.95 -0.69 -1.89
N CYS A 79 -5.08 0.27 -1.56
CA CYS A 79 -4.33 1.02 -2.57
C CYS A 79 -3.21 0.21 -3.25
N LEU A 80 -2.73 -0.90 -2.65
CA LEU A 80 -1.75 -1.79 -3.28
C LEU A 80 -2.40 -2.61 -4.40
N CYS A 81 -2.26 -2.17 -5.66
CA CYS A 81 -2.68 -2.92 -6.84
C CYS A 81 -4.12 -3.47 -6.74
N ASN A 82 -5.06 -2.58 -6.41
CA ASN A 82 -6.46 -2.75 -6.73
C ASN A 82 -6.73 -2.46 -8.20
#